data_AF-A0A9P6GX36-F1
#
_entry.id   AF-A0A9P6GX36-F1
#
_cell.length_a   1.000
_cell.length_b   1.000
_cell.length_c   1.000
_cell.angle_alpha   90.00
_cell.angle_beta   90.00
_cell.angle_gamma   90.00
#
_symmetry.space_group_name_H-M   'P 1'
#
loop_
_entity.id
_entity.type
_entity.pdbx_description
1 polymer ?
#
loop_
_entity_poly.entity_id
_entity_poly.type
_entity_poly.pdbx_seq_one_letter_code
_entity_poly.pdbx_strand_id
1 'polypeptide(L)'
;MYSFICGSRNSLLRRAAIFKVEEETKSPLSQILGYLETKYKLEGIITQKMLLEYQRDKLYNETKMRTNHGKLFKSRDHELVSINRFSTWLIKGNNQARSETM
;
A
#
# COMPACT_ATOMS: atom_id res chain seq x y z
N MET A 1 -14.25 10.66 3.90
CA MET A 1 -14.72 11.48 2.75
C MET A 1 -14.12 12.87 2.93
N TYR A 2 -12.90 13.11 2.42
CA TYR A 2 -12.31 14.45 2.51
C TYR A 2 -12.98 15.33 1.47
N SER A 3 -13.76 16.29 1.94
CA SER A 3 -14.35 17.35 1.14
C SER A 3 -13.23 18.09 0.41
N PHE A 4 -13.17 17.94 -0.92
CA PHE A 4 -12.43 18.87 -1.77
C PHE A 4 -13.16 20.22 -1.69
N ILE A 5 -12.76 21.04 -0.73
CA ILE A 5 -13.12 22.45 -0.73
C ILE A 5 -12.49 23.03 -1.99
N CYS A 6 -13.34 23.52 -2.88
CA CYS A 6 -12.98 24.28 -4.07
C CYS A 6 -12.06 25.45 -3.65
N GLY A 7 -10.75 25.23 -3.77
CA GLY A 7 -9.75 26.22 -3.43
C GLY A 7 -9.63 27.23 -4.57
N SER A 8 -9.70 28.53 -4.25
CA SER A 8 -9.41 29.58 -5.23
C SER A 8 -8.02 29.35 -5.85
N ARG A 9 -7.78 29.84 -7.08
CA ARG A 9 -6.48 29.71 -7.78
C ARG A 9 -5.28 30.01 -6.87
N ASN A 10 -5.43 30.95 -5.94
CA ASN A 10 -4.43 31.33 -4.96
C ASN A 10 -4.10 30.23 -3.94
N SER A 11 -5.06 29.41 -3.49
CA SER A 11 -4.79 28.32 -2.56
C SER A 11 -4.04 27.16 -3.21
N LEU A 12 -4.32 26.87 -4.49
CA LEU A 12 -3.59 25.87 -5.26
C LEU A 12 -2.13 26.31 -5.49
N LEU A 13 -1.93 27.58 -5.86
CA LEU A 13 -0.60 28.16 -6.04
C LEU A 13 0.22 28.17 -4.74
N ARG A 14 -0.39 28.56 -3.62
CA ARG A 14 0.26 28.49 -2.30
C ARG A 14 0.67 27.06 -1.95
N ARG A 15 -0.21 26.09 -2.18
CA ARG A 15 0.08 24.68 -1.88
C ARG A 15 1.22 24.14 -2.75
N ALA A 16 1.24 24.47 -4.04
CA ALA A 16 2.33 24.11 -4.94
C ALA A 16 3.67 24.74 -4.52
N ALA A 17 3.66 26.01 -4.12
CA ALA A 17 4.86 26.70 -3.62
C ALA A 17 5.40 26.07 -2.33
N ILE A 18 4.53 25.71 -1.37
CA ILE A 18 4.94 25.00 -0.14
C ILE A 18 5.59 23.66 -0.50
N PHE A 19 4.97 22.87 -1.37
CA PHE A 19 5.54 21.59 -1.79
C PHE A 19 6.93 21.73 -2.41
N LYS A 20 7.15 22.76 -3.24
CA LYS A 20 8.46 23.03 -3.84
C LYS A 20 9.53 23.35 -2.78
N VAL A 21 9.19 24.15 -1.78
CA VAL A 21 10.11 24.48 -0.67
C VAL A 21 10.41 23.22 0.18
N GLU A 22 9.42 22.39 0.44
CA GLU A 22 9.59 21.11 1.16
C GLU A 22 10.50 20.14 0.40
N GLU A 23 10.44 20.13 -0.92
CA GLU A 23 11.30 19.33 -1.79
C GLU A 23 12.75 19.83 -1.78
N GLU A 24 12.97 21.14 -1.94
CA GLU A 24 14.29 21.78 -1.88
C GLU A 24 14.97 21.57 -0.51
N THR A 25 14.18 21.59 0.57
CA THR A 25 14.67 21.38 1.93
C THR A 25 14.89 19.91 2.30
N LYS A 26 14.58 18.97 1.41
CA LYS A 26 14.63 17.51 1.65
C LYS A 26 13.89 17.11 2.92
N SER A 27 12.74 17.74 3.15
CA SER A 27 11.85 17.45 4.27
C SER A 27 11.49 15.96 4.33
N PRO A 28 11.21 15.39 5.51
CA PRO A 28 10.70 14.02 5.65
C PRO A 28 9.52 13.71 4.71
N LEU A 29 8.68 14.70 4.41
CA LEU A 29 7.56 14.53 3.48
C LEU A 29 8.02 14.26 2.04
N SER A 30 9.03 14.99 1.57
CA SER A 30 9.65 14.76 0.24
C SER A 30 10.32 13.40 0.16
N GLN A 31 10.97 12.96 1.25
CA GLN A 31 11.60 11.64 1.35
C GLN A 31 10.56 10.51 1.30
N ILE A 32 9.42 10.69 1.98
CA ILE A 32 8.31 9.73 1.92
C ILE A 32 7.75 9.64 0.51
N LEU A 33 7.52 10.76 -0.17
CA LEU A 33 7.01 10.76 -1.55
C LEU A 33 7.97 10.04 -2.50
N GLY A 34 9.25 10.41 -2.51
CA GLY A 34 10.25 9.74 -3.36
C GLY A 34 10.43 8.24 -3.05
N TYR A 35 10.31 7.87 -1.78
CA TYR A 35 10.29 6.45 -1.38
C TYR A 35 9.09 5.71 -1.97
N LEU A 36 7.89 6.29 -1.91
CA LEU A 36 6.67 5.67 -2.44
C LEU A 36 6.74 5.51 -3.95
N GLU A 37 7.19 6.54 -4.67
CA GLU A 37 7.40 6.50 -6.12
C GLU A 37 8.37 5.38 -6.49
N THR A 38 9.52 5.30 -5.83
CA THR A 38 10.54 4.27 -6.11
C THR A 38 10.04 2.87 -5.75
N LYS A 39 9.37 2.70 -4.61
CA LYS A 39 8.96 1.39 -4.09
C LYS A 39 7.83 0.74 -4.89
N TYR A 40 6.91 1.55 -5.40
CA TYR A 40 5.71 1.09 -6.11
C TYR A 40 5.73 1.45 -7.60
N LYS A 41 6.78 2.13 -8.08
CA LYS A 41 6.91 2.62 -9.46
C LYS A 41 5.70 3.47 -9.87
N LEU A 42 5.35 4.42 -9.01
CA LEU A 42 4.21 5.31 -9.23
C LEU A 42 4.67 6.55 -9.99
N GLU A 43 3.86 7.01 -10.93
CA GLU A 43 4.08 8.25 -11.67
C GLU A 43 2.91 9.21 -11.43
N GLY A 44 3.21 10.49 -11.26
CA GLY A 44 2.21 11.55 -11.10
C GLY A 44 1.70 11.74 -9.68
N ILE A 45 0.47 12.25 -9.54
CA ILE A 45 -0.10 12.64 -8.24
C ILE A 45 -0.51 11.38 -7.47
N ILE A 46 0.23 11.07 -6.41
CA ILE A 46 -0.07 9.94 -5.53
C ILE A 46 -1.31 10.22 -4.70
N THR A 47 -2.39 9.50 -4.98
CA THR A 47 -3.61 9.51 -4.15
C THR A 47 -3.61 8.33 -3.18
N GLN A 48 -4.28 8.50 -2.05
CA GLN A 48 -4.40 7.44 -1.05
C GLN A 48 -5.03 6.16 -1.62
N LYS A 49 -6.04 6.30 -2.49
CA LYS A 49 -6.72 5.16 -3.12
C LYS A 49 -5.76 4.37 -4.01
N MET A 50 -5.01 5.06 -4.87
CA MET A 50 -4.02 4.46 -5.76
C MET A 50 -2.94 3.73 -4.96
N LEU A 51 -2.42 4.36 -3.91
CA LEU A 51 -1.40 3.72 -3.06
C LEU A 51 -1.92 2.43 -2.41
N LEU A 52 -3.17 2.42 -1.97
CA LEU A 52 -3.80 1.28 -1.31
C LEU A 52 -4.01 0.11 -2.28
N GLU A 53 -4.40 0.40 -3.53
CA GLU A 53 -4.51 -0.60 -4.61
C GLU A 53 -3.14 -1.19 -4.95
N TYR A 54 -2.11 -0.37 -5.17
CA TYR A 54 -0.74 -0.84 -5.43
C TYR A 54 -0.16 -1.68 -4.30
N GLN A 55 -0.43 -1.29 -3.06
CA GLN A 55 0.00 -2.06 -1.88
C GLN A 55 -0.64 -3.45 -1.84
N ARG A 56 -1.95 -3.54 -2.14
CA ARG A 56 -2.68 -4.80 -2.24
C ARG A 56 -2.13 -5.67 -3.36
N ASP A 57 -1.94 -5.11 -4.55
CA ASP A 57 -1.44 -5.85 -5.71
C ASP A 57 -0.03 -6.39 -5.48
N LYS A 58 0.85 -5.58 -4.89
CA LYS A 58 2.20 -6.02 -4.50
C LYS A 58 2.13 -7.18 -3.51
N LEU A 59 1.32 -7.06 -2.47
CA LEU A 59 1.15 -8.12 -1.46
C LEU A 59 0.60 -9.41 -2.08
N TYR A 60 -0.37 -9.30 -2.98
CA TYR A 60 -0.94 -10.46 -3.67
C TYR A 60 0.07 -11.13 -4.60
N ASN A 61 0.85 -10.36 -5.34
CA ASN A 61 1.91 -10.89 -6.19
C ASN A 61 3.01 -11.58 -5.37
N GLU A 62 3.45 -10.96 -4.27
CA GLU A 62 4.42 -11.57 -3.35
C GLU A 62 3.88 -12.88 -2.75
N THR A 63 2.60 -12.92 -2.37
CA THR A 63 1.96 -14.12 -1.82
C THR A 63 1.84 -15.22 -2.87
N LYS A 64 1.47 -14.87 -4.12
CA LYS A 64 1.36 -15.80 -5.24
C LYS A 64 2.69 -16.48 -5.57
N MET A 65 3.80 -15.75 -5.48
CA MET A 65 5.13 -16.24 -5.85
C MET A 65 5.81 -17.08 -4.77
N ARG A 66 5.31 -17.09 -3.53
CA ARG A 66 5.85 -17.93 -2.47
C ARG A 66 5.31 -19.36 -2.58
N THR A 67 6.19 -20.33 -2.80
CA THR A 67 5.87 -21.76 -3.04
C THR A 67 5.00 -22.40 -1.97
N ASN A 68 5.20 -22.08 -0.68
CA ASN A 68 4.36 -22.59 0.41
C ASN A 68 2.99 -21.91 0.51
N HIS A 69 2.86 -20.69 -0.02
CA HIS A 69 1.66 -19.86 0.11
C HIS A 69 0.81 -19.80 -1.17
N GLY A 70 1.34 -20.31 -2.30
CA GLY A 70 0.63 -20.38 -3.57
C GLY A 70 -0.62 -21.26 -3.54
N LYS A 71 -0.68 -22.30 -2.70
CA LYS A 71 -1.90 -23.11 -2.51
C LYS A 71 -3.01 -22.30 -1.82
N LEU A 72 -2.69 -21.57 -0.75
CA LEU A 72 -3.63 -20.70 -0.04
C LEU A 72 -4.12 -19.55 -0.94
N PHE A 73 -3.21 -18.96 -1.71
CA PHE A 73 -3.54 -17.92 -2.68
C PHE A 73 -4.54 -18.40 -3.73
N LYS A 74 -4.33 -19.60 -4.29
CA LYS A 74 -5.27 -20.23 -5.24
C LYS A 74 -6.65 -20.46 -4.65
N SER A 75 -6.71 -20.74 -3.34
CA SER A 75 -7.97 -21.00 -2.65
C SER A 75 -8.65 -19.74 -2.09
N ARG A 76 -8.08 -18.53 -2.23
CA ARG A 76 -8.65 -17.32 -1.62
C ARG A 76 -10.06 -16.98 -2.13
N ASP A 77 -10.34 -17.32 -3.39
CA ASP A 77 -11.61 -17.01 -4.06
C ASP A 77 -12.65 -18.11 -3.79
N HIS A 78 -12.30 -19.14 -3.02
CA HIS A 78 -13.19 -20.23 -2.65
C HIS A 78 -14.09 -19.82 -1.46
N GLU A 79 -15.39 -20.06 -1.57
CA GLU A 79 -16.41 -19.60 -0.60
C GLU A 79 -16.14 -20.04 0.86
N LEU A 80 -15.56 -21.23 1.04
CA LEU A 80 -15.22 -21.78 2.35
C LEU A 80 -13.92 -21.23 2.95
N VAL A 81 -13.15 -20.42 2.21
CA VAL A 81 -11.83 -19.92 2.64
C VAL A 81 -11.98 -18.47 3.11
N SER A 82 -11.95 -18.27 4.42
CA SER A 82 -11.97 -16.92 5.01
C SER A 82 -10.56 -16.44 5.31
N ILE A 83 -10.04 -15.49 4.53
CA ILE A 83 -8.72 -14.86 4.72
C ILE A 83 -8.54 -14.35 6.16
N ASN A 84 -9.61 -13.86 6.78
CA ASN A 84 -9.57 -13.35 8.14
C ASN A 84 -9.30 -14.43 9.20
N ARG A 85 -9.72 -15.69 8.97
CA ARG A 85 -9.42 -16.82 9.87
C ARG A 85 -8.01 -17.38 9.69
N PHE A 86 -7.38 -17.14 8.54
CA PHE A 86 -5.97 -17.47 8.29
C PHE A 86 -5.01 -16.34 8.72
N SER A 87 -5.53 -15.33 9.44
CA SER A 87 -4.80 -14.14 9.87
C SER A 87 -3.58 -14.43 10.75
N THR A 88 -3.55 -15.56 11.45
CA THR A 88 -2.39 -15.98 12.26
C THR A 88 -1.10 -16.06 11.42
N TRP A 89 -1.21 -16.39 10.14
CA TRP A 89 -0.10 -16.41 9.18
C TRP A 89 0.26 -15.01 8.66
N LEU A 90 -0.72 -14.18 8.31
CA LEU A 90 -0.49 -12.78 7.91
C LEU A 90 0.14 -11.95 9.05
N ILE A 91 -0.17 -12.28 10.30
CA ILE A 91 0.31 -11.59 11.50
C ILE A 91 1.71 -12.08 11.92
N LYS A 92 2.01 -13.38 11.77
CA LYS A 92 3.28 -13.97 12.26
C LYS A 92 4.33 -14.25 11.16
N GLY A 93 3.97 -14.22 9.88
CA GLY A 93 4.90 -14.39 8.77
C GLY A 93 5.20 -15.86 8.42
N ASN A 94 6.48 -16.24 8.28
CA ASN A 94 6.86 -17.61 7.91
C ASN A 94 6.77 -18.55 9.13
N ASN A 95 5.54 -18.92 9.47
CA ASN A 95 5.23 -19.81 10.58
C ASN A 95 5.49 -21.26 10.16
N GLN A 96 5.89 -22.12 11.09
CA GLN A 96 5.90 -23.56 10.81
C GLN A 96 4.44 -24.06 10.68
N ALA A 97 4.20 -25.07 9.84
CA ALA A 97 2.85 -25.63 9.64
C ALA A 97 2.18 -26.06 10.97
N ARG A 98 2.97 -26.49 11.97
CA ARG A 98 2.50 -26.86 13.32
C ARG A 98 1.96 -25.68 14.13
N SER A 99 2.25 -24.45 13.72
CA SER A 99 1.82 -23.22 14.38
C SER A 99 0.39 -22.81 14.03
N GLU A 100 -0.24 -23.47 13.05
CA GLU A 100 -1.57 -23.14 12.52
C GLU A 100 -2.69 -24.01 13.11
N THR A 101 -2.35 -25.05 13.89
CA THR A 101 -3.30 -26.01 14.48
C THR A 101 -3.78 -25.65 15.90
N MET A 102 -3.67 -24.39 16.32
CA MET A 102 -4.22 -23.90 17.60
C MET A 102 -5.44 -23.02 17.39
#